data_AF-A0AA88KTI4-F1
#
_entry.id   AF-A0AA88KTI4-F1
#
_cell.length_a   1.000
_cell.length_b   1.000
_cell.length_c   1.000
_cell.angle_alpha   90.00
_cell.angle_beta   90.00
_cell.angle_gamma   90.00
#
_symmetry.space_group_name_H-M   'P 1'
#
loop_
_entity.id
_entity.type
_entity.pdbx_description
1 polymer ?
#
loop_
_entity_poly.entity_id
_entity_poly.type
_entity_poly.pdbx_seq_one_letter_code
_entity_poly.pdbx_strand_id
1 'polypeptide(L)'
;MEELTLTCNNQIRGCPATVALEELETHLLKCSFNPKRLVSCSCGCGITICFGELANHNYARSLRLEMKETLERIEKANENKMSKMHNINSNLVKRLERVKEETEDKISKMHNINAFLVKELERVKKANDEMSKILGINANLVEILERVVKRNEDKMSKMYNINANLVKELERVKKTNHEMSKIFGINANLVKKLERVEKGNEDKMLMIKSKLELLEAEMAKFRISKSNSLHIESATLKQVNTHLEI
;
A
#
# COMPACT_ATOMS: atom_id res chain seq x y z
N MET A 1 -97.96 97.85 -55.11
CA MET A 1 -97.41 97.27 -53.88
C MET A 1 -95.98 96.89 -54.21
N GLU A 2 -95.00 97.55 -53.58
CA GLU A 2 -93.59 97.19 -53.73
C GLU A 2 -93.36 95.90 -52.93
N GLU A 3 -92.93 94.82 -53.59
CA GLU A 3 -92.59 93.56 -52.93
C GLU A 3 -91.30 93.74 -52.13
N LEU A 4 -91.37 93.47 -50.83
CA LEU A 4 -90.22 93.61 -49.94
C LEU A 4 -89.25 92.43 -50.14
N THR A 5 -88.13 92.69 -50.82
CA THR A 5 -87.06 91.71 -51.04
C THR A 5 -85.96 91.84 -50.00
N LEU A 6 -85.43 90.72 -49.51
CA LEU A 6 -84.37 90.67 -48.51
C LEU A 6 -83.17 89.86 -49.00
N THR A 7 -81.97 90.32 -48.65
CA THR A 7 -80.74 89.55 -48.84
C THR A 7 -80.68 88.40 -47.84
N CYS A 8 -80.25 87.22 -48.28
CA CYS A 8 -80.13 86.05 -47.41
C CYS A 8 -79.21 86.33 -46.21
N ASN A 9 -79.62 85.90 -45.02
CA ASN A 9 -78.83 86.03 -43.78
C ASN A 9 -77.44 85.35 -43.86
N ASN A 10 -77.23 84.45 -44.82
CA ASN A 10 -75.94 83.80 -45.08
C ASN A 10 -75.10 84.51 -46.16
N GLN A 11 -75.43 85.75 -46.53
CA GLN A 11 -74.64 86.55 -47.47
C GLN A 11 -73.19 86.75 -47.01
N ILE A 12 -72.97 86.88 -45.70
CA ILE A 12 -71.63 86.94 -45.08
C ILE A 12 -70.82 85.67 -45.37
N ARG A 13 -71.48 84.53 -45.60
CA ARG A 13 -70.86 83.24 -45.96
C ARG A 13 -70.79 83.03 -47.48
N GLY A 14 -71.12 84.05 -48.26
CA GLY A 14 -71.06 84.03 -49.72
C GLY A 14 -72.37 83.65 -50.41
N CYS A 15 -73.52 83.65 -49.72
CA CYS A 15 -74.82 83.48 -50.39
C CYS A 15 -75.18 84.73 -51.22
N PRO A 16 -75.31 84.65 -52.56
CA PRO A 16 -75.62 85.81 -53.38
C PRO A 16 -77.14 86.06 -53.52
N ALA A 17 -77.99 85.27 -52.86
CA ALA A 17 -79.43 85.29 -53.08
C ALA A 17 -80.12 86.46 -52.38
N THR A 18 -80.94 87.17 -53.15
CA THR A 18 -81.95 88.13 -52.67
C THR A 18 -83.32 87.51 -52.98
N VAL A 19 -84.14 87.32 -51.95
CA VAL A 19 -85.41 86.57 -52.04
C VAL A 19 -86.55 87.40 -51.46
N ALA A 20 -87.78 87.18 -51.94
CA ALA A 20 -88.95 87.80 -51.34
C ALA A 20 -89.09 87.39 -49.86
N LEU A 21 -89.64 88.27 -49.02
CA LEU A 21 -89.82 87.99 -47.59
C LEU A 21 -90.54 86.64 -47.35
N GLU A 22 -91.54 86.31 -48.16
CA GLU A 22 -92.33 85.08 -48.08
C GLU A 22 -91.53 83.82 -48.46
N GLU A 23 -90.49 83.95 -49.29
CA GLU A 23 -89.65 82.84 -49.76
C GLU A 23 -88.35 82.68 -48.95
N LEU A 24 -88.05 83.61 -48.04
CA LEU A 24 -86.81 83.60 -47.28
C LEU A 24 -86.65 82.32 -46.44
N GLU A 25 -87.74 81.83 -45.84
CA GLU A 25 -87.73 80.62 -45.02
C GLU A 25 -87.45 79.36 -45.86
N THR A 26 -88.09 79.24 -47.04
CA THR A 26 -87.87 78.11 -47.95
C THR A 26 -86.47 78.14 -48.58
N HIS A 27 -85.94 79.33 -48.88
CA HIS A 27 -84.55 79.51 -49.31
C HIS A 27 -83.58 79.05 -48.22
N LEU A 28 -83.76 79.47 -46.95
CA LEU A 28 -82.86 79.07 -45.86
C LEU A 28 -82.82 77.56 -45.65
N LEU A 29 -83.92 76.85 -45.87
CA LEU A 29 -83.96 75.38 -45.82
C LEU A 29 -83.13 74.70 -46.93
N LYS A 30 -82.96 75.34 -48.09
CA LYS A 30 -82.24 74.78 -49.24
C LYS A 30 -80.87 75.42 -49.48
N CYS A 31 -80.58 76.55 -48.84
CA CYS A 31 -79.40 77.37 -49.05
C CYS A 31 -78.09 76.59 -48.78
N SER A 32 -77.25 76.46 -49.80
CA SER A 32 -75.96 75.76 -49.70
C SER A 32 -74.96 76.41 -48.73
N PHE A 33 -75.16 77.70 -48.42
CA PHE A 33 -74.31 78.47 -47.50
C PHE A 33 -74.87 78.54 -46.08
N ASN A 34 -76.06 78.00 -45.84
CA ASN A 34 -76.64 77.93 -44.49
C ASN A 34 -76.01 76.76 -43.71
N PRO A 35 -75.18 77.01 -42.69
CA PRO A 35 -74.59 75.94 -41.88
C PRO A 35 -75.65 75.15 -41.09
N LYS A 36 -76.82 75.74 -40.82
CA LYS A 36 -77.96 75.10 -40.17
C LYS A 36 -78.82 74.27 -41.14
N ARG A 37 -78.52 74.30 -42.44
CA ARG A 37 -79.23 73.46 -43.41
C ARG A 37 -79.04 72.01 -43.04
N LEU A 38 -80.15 71.30 -42.90
CA LEU A 38 -80.16 69.88 -42.62
C LEU A 38 -79.82 69.09 -43.89
N VAL A 39 -78.81 68.23 -43.79
CA VAL A 39 -78.36 67.34 -44.86
C VAL A 39 -78.25 65.91 -44.32
N SER A 40 -78.58 64.93 -45.16
CA SER A 40 -78.41 63.52 -44.82
C SER A 40 -76.94 63.12 -44.88
N CYS A 41 -76.48 62.33 -43.91
CA CYS A 41 -75.12 61.77 -43.94
C CYS A 41 -74.93 60.88 -45.19
N SER A 42 -73.93 61.19 -46.01
CA SER A 42 -73.55 60.41 -47.21
C SER A 42 -72.83 59.10 -46.88
N CYS A 43 -72.24 58.97 -45.69
CA CYS A 43 -71.61 57.73 -45.23
C CYS A 43 -72.61 56.63 -44.81
N GLY A 44 -73.91 56.78 -45.13
CA GLY A 44 -74.94 55.78 -44.84
C GLY A 44 -75.26 55.67 -43.35
N CYS A 45 -75.22 56.78 -42.61
CA CYS A 45 -75.56 56.80 -41.19
C CYS A 45 -77.08 56.78 -40.93
N GLY A 46 -77.88 57.23 -41.90
CA GLY A 46 -79.32 57.45 -41.75
C GLY A 46 -79.70 58.69 -40.93
N ILE A 47 -78.72 59.48 -40.48
CA ILE A 47 -78.92 60.67 -39.64
C ILE A 47 -78.92 61.93 -40.50
N THR A 48 -79.80 62.86 -40.16
CA THR A 48 -79.85 64.21 -40.73
C THR A 48 -79.12 65.17 -39.79
N ILE A 49 -78.15 65.92 -40.30
CA ILE A 49 -77.24 66.77 -39.51
C ILE A 49 -77.11 68.14 -40.19
N CYS A 50 -76.79 69.18 -39.42
CA CYS A 50 -76.44 70.49 -39.97
C CYS A 50 -75.23 70.40 -40.91
N PHE A 51 -75.31 71.05 -42.07
CA PHE A 51 -74.26 71.05 -43.09
C PHE A 51 -72.90 71.48 -42.52
N GLY A 52 -72.88 72.45 -41.60
CA GLY A 52 -71.65 72.90 -40.94
C GLY A 52 -70.96 71.86 -40.06
N GLU A 53 -71.68 70.83 -39.60
CA GLU A 53 -71.16 69.77 -38.70
C GLU A 53 -70.87 68.45 -39.42
N LEU A 54 -71.28 68.34 -40.69
CA LEU A 54 -71.19 67.09 -41.48
C LEU A 54 -69.74 66.58 -41.60
N ALA A 55 -68.78 67.46 -41.80
CA ALA A 55 -67.35 67.09 -41.89
C ALA A 55 -66.85 66.48 -40.57
N ASN A 56 -67.18 67.10 -39.43
CA ASN A 56 -66.81 66.60 -38.10
C ASN A 56 -67.47 65.26 -37.80
N HIS A 57 -68.73 65.09 -38.20
CA HIS A 57 -69.45 63.81 -38.07
C HIS A 57 -68.76 62.69 -38.85
N ASN A 58 -68.45 62.92 -40.14
CA ASN A 58 -67.80 61.93 -40.99
C ASN A 58 -66.40 61.59 -40.48
N TYR A 59 -65.63 62.57 -40.02
CA TYR A 59 -64.33 62.37 -39.41
C TYR A 59 -64.42 61.52 -38.14
N ALA A 60 -65.33 61.85 -37.22
CA ALA A 60 -65.55 61.08 -35.99
C ALA A 60 -65.98 59.64 -36.29
N ARG A 61 -66.77 59.41 -37.35
CA ARG A 61 -67.12 58.06 -37.80
C ARG A 61 -65.90 57.29 -38.32
N SER A 62 -65.07 57.90 -39.17
CA SER A 62 -63.84 57.28 -39.68
C SER A 62 -62.93 56.85 -38.52
N LEU A 63 -62.72 57.75 -37.55
CA LEU A 63 -61.89 57.49 -36.38
C LEU A 63 -62.44 56.33 -35.53
N ARG A 64 -63.76 56.24 -35.35
CA ARG A 64 -64.37 55.10 -34.63
C ARG A 64 -64.17 53.78 -35.35
N LEU A 65 -64.23 53.78 -36.69
CA LEU A 65 -63.97 52.58 -37.50
C LEU A 65 -62.51 52.14 -37.39
N GLU A 66 -61.57 53.08 -37.53
CA GLU A 66 -60.14 52.82 -37.34
C GLU A 66 -59.82 52.32 -35.92
N MET A 67 -60.45 52.91 -34.90
CA MET A 67 -60.29 52.49 -33.51
C MET A 67 -60.84 51.07 -33.31
N LYS A 68 -61.97 50.72 -33.92
CA LYS A 68 -62.50 49.35 -33.89
C LYS A 68 -61.53 48.36 -34.54
N GLU A 69 -61.02 48.67 -35.72
CA GLU A 69 -60.04 47.80 -36.39
C GLU A 69 -58.75 47.62 -35.59
N THR A 70 -58.25 48.69 -34.96
CA THR A 70 -57.04 48.61 -34.13
C THR A 70 -57.27 47.78 -32.87
N LEU A 71 -58.44 47.89 -32.23
CA LEU A 71 -58.82 47.02 -31.10
C LEU A 71 -58.89 45.54 -31.52
N GLU A 72 -59.55 45.22 -32.63
CA GLU A 72 -59.61 43.85 -33.16
C GLU A 72 -58.21 43.30 -33.49
N ARG A 73 -57.31 44.13 -34.04
CA ARG A 73 -55.91 43.75 -34.28
C ARG A 73 -55.15 43.49 -32.97
N ILE A 74 -55.38 44.29 -31.92
CA ILE A 74 -54.76 44.12 -30.60
C ILE A 74 -55.25 42.83 -29.95
N GLU A 75 -56.55 42.56 -29.98
CA GLU A 75 -57.15 41.34 -29.42
C GLU A 75 -56.54 40.10 -30.08
N LYS A 76 -56.51 40.05 -31.42
CA LYS A 76 -55.88 38.97 -32.17
C LYS A 76 -54.39 38.84 -31.89
N ALA A 77 -53.67 39.94 -31.72
CA ALA A 77 -52.25 39.91 -31.36
C ALA A 77 -52.05 39.36 -29.93
N ASN A 78 -52.92 39.70 -28.99
CA ASN A 78 -52.89 39.20 -27.62
C ASN A 78 -53.22 37.71 -27.55
N GLU A 79 -54.23 37.23 -28.25
CA GLU A 79 -54.55 35.80 -28.35
C GLU A 79 -53.36 34.99 -28.88
N ASN A 80 -52.73 35.48 -29.95
CA ASN A 80 -51.53 34.86 -30.52
C ASN A 80 -50.35 34.85 -29.54
N LYS A 81 -50.13 35.94 -28.80
CA LYS A 81 -49.09 36.01 -27.75
C LYS A 81 -49.38 35.03 -26.61
N MET A 82 -50.63 34.97 -26.14
CA MET A 82 -51.05 34.05 -25.09
C MET A 82 -50.86 32.59 -25.50
N SER A 83 -51.24 32.24 -26.73
CA SER A 83 -51.03 30.89 -27.28
C SER A 83 -49.54 30.53 -27.36
N LYS A 84 -48.70 31.44 -27.87
CA LYS A 84 -47.23 31.25 -27.89
C LYS A 84 -46.64 31.08 -26.50
N MET A 85 -47.05 31.92 -25.55
CA MET A 85 -46.59 31.86 -24.17
C MET A 85 -47.01 30.55 -23.49
N HIS A 86 -48.25 30.09 -23.72
CA HIS A 86 -48.73 28.82 -23.21
C HIS A 86 -47.91 27.63 -23.76
N ASN A 87 -47.62 27.62 -25.07
CA ASN A 87 -46.78 26.60 -25.69
C ASN A 87 -45.35 26.59 -25.13
N ILE A 88 -44.74 27.77 -24.96
CA ILE A 88 -43.40 27.90 -24.36
C ILE A 88 -43.42 27.36 -22.93
N ASN A 89 -44.38 27.79 -22.11
CA ASN A 89 -44.50 27.34 -20.72
C ASN A 89 -44.71 25.82 -20.62
N SER A 90 -45.59 25.25 -21.45
CA SER A 90 -45.81 23.80 -21.49
C SER A 90 -44.52 23.04 -21.83
N ASN A 91 -43.75 23.51 -22.80
CA ASN A 91 -42.48 22.90 -23.18
C ASN A 91 -41.41 23.04 -22.10
N LEU A 92 -41.33 24.19 -21.44
CA LEU A 92 -40.40 24.43 -20.34
C LEU A 92 -40.71 23.50 -19.16
N VAL A 93 -41.98 23.36 -18.77
CA VAL A 93 -42.40 22.44 -17.69
C VAL A 93 -41.99 21.01 -18.01
N LYS A 94 -42.32 20.49 -19.20
CA LYS A 94 -41.92 19.14 -19.63
C LYS A 94 -40.40 18.93 -19.60
N ARG A 95 -39.63 19.96 -19.97
CA ARG A 95 -38.17 19.90 -19.98
C ARG A 95 -37.60 19.93 -18.56
N LEU A 96 -38.19 20.70 -17.66
CA LEU A 96 -37.84 20.69 -16.23
C LEU A 96 -38.11 19.33 -15.59
N GLU A 97 -39.24 18.70 -15.91
CA GLU A 97 -39.61 17.37 -15.41
C GLU A 97 -38.57 16.31 -15.81
N ARG A 98 -38.15 16.28 -17.08
CA ARG A 98 -37.10 15.37 -17.56
C ARG A 98 -35.76 15.60 -16.87
N VAL A 99 -35.36 16.87 -16.70
CA VAL A 99 -34.11 17.19 -15.99
C VAL A 99 -34.17 16.72 -14.55
N LYS A 100 -35.32 16.90 -13.88
CA LYS A 100 -35.52 16.42 -12.52
C LYS A 100 -35.34 14.89 -12.44
N GLU A 101 -36.02 14.13 -13.29
CA GLU A 101 -35.88 12.66 -13.35
C GLU A 101 -34.44 12.21 -13.60
N GLU A 102 -33.75 12.82 -14.56
CA GLU A 102 -32.33 12.52 -14.84
C GLU A 102 -31.43 12.83 -13.63
N THR A 103 -31.70 13.91 -12.90
CA THR A 103 -30.92 14.24 -11.70
C THR A 103 -31.18 13.27 -10.55
N GLU A 104 -32.41 12.82 -10.36
CA GLU A 104 -32.78 11.84 -9.33
C GLU A 104 -32.14 10.47 -9.60
N ASP A 105 -32.12 10.02 -10.86
CA ASP A 105 -31.43 8.79 -11.26
C ASP A 105 -29.91 8.87 -11.02
N LYS A 106 -29.28 9.99 -11.41
CA LYS A 106 -27.85 10.24 -11.16
C LYS A 106 -27.53 10.26 -9.66
N ILE A 107 -28.36 10.92 -8.86
CA ILE A 107 -28.21 10.94 -7.40
C ILE A 107 -28.31 9.53 -6.82
N SER A 108 -29.24 8.71 -7.31
CA SER A 108 -29.41 7.33 -6.86
C SER A 108 -28.20 6.46 -7.20
N LYS A 109 -27.68 6.56 -8.43
CA LYS A 109 -26.44 5.89 -8.85
C LYS A 109 -25.24 6.31 -8.00
N MET A 110 -25.10 7.60 -7.72
CA MET A 110 -24.04 8.14 -6.87
C MET A 110 -24.15 7.61 -5.43
N HIS A 111 -25.35 7.50 -4.86
CA HIS A 111 -25.54 6.90 -3.53
C HIS A 111 -25.09 5.44 -3.48
N ASN A 112 -25.40 4.65 -4.50
CA ASN A 112 -24.96 3.25 -4.57
C ASN A 112 -23.43 3.12 -4.65
N ILE A 113 -22.79 3.96 -5.46
CA ILE A 113 -21.31 4.01 -5.55
C ILE A 113 -20.71 4.40 -4.20
N ASN A 114 -21.24 5.44 -3.54
CA ASN A 114 -20.75 5.87 -2.24
C ASN A 114 -20.88 4.76 -1.18
N ALA A 115 -22.02 4.05 -1.15
CA ALA A 115 -22.23 2.93 -0.24
C ALA A 115 -21.23 1.78 -0.49
N PHE A 116 -20.92 1.49 -1.75
CA PHE A 116 -19.88 0.51 -2.11
C PHE A 116 -18.49 0.97 -1.65
N LEU A 117 -18.11 2.21 -1.94
CA LEU A 117 -16.81 2.76 -1.57
C LEU A 117 -16.59 2.79 -0.05
N VAL A 118 -17.63 3.10 0.74
CA VAL A 118 -17.57 3.05 2.20
C VAL A 118 -17.23 1.64 2.70
N LYS A 119 -17.86 0.61 2.14
CA LYS A 119 -17.57 -0.80 2.52
C LYS A 119 -16.15 -1.21 2.16
N GLU A 120 -15.66 -0.81 0.99
CA GLU A 120 -14.27 -1.10 0.60
C GLU A 120 -13.27 -0.37 1.50
N LEU A 121 -13.55 0.88 1.88
CA LEU A 121 -12.72 1.63 2.82
C LEU A 121 -12.65 0.95 4.20
N GLU A 122 -13.74 0.39 4.70
CA GLU A 122 -13.74 -0.39 5.95
C GLU A 122 -12.88 -1.65 5.85
N ARG A 123 -12.93 -2.36 4.71
CA ARG A 123 -12.06 -3.53 4.47
C ARG A 123 -10.59 -3.16 4.46
N VAL A 124 -10.24 -2.06 3.78
CA VAL A 124 -8.87 -1.55 3.74
C VAL A 124 -8.37 -1.16 5.13
N LYS A 125 -9.21 -0.50 5.93
CA LYS A 125 -8.88 -0.17 7.33
C LYS A 125 -8.58 -1.42 8.16
N LYS A 126 -9.43 -2.44 8.07
CA LYS A 126 -9.22 -3.70 8.79
C LYS A 126 -7.90 -4.38 8.37
N ALA A 127 -7.62 -4.44 7.08
CA ALA A 127 -6.37 -5.00 6.56
C ALA A 127 -5.15 -4.20 7.06
N ASN A 128 -5.27 -2.88 7.14
CA ASN A 128 -4.22 -2.02 7.68
C ASN A 128 -3.96 -2.27 9.17
N ASP A 129 -5.02 -2.44 9.97
CA ASP A 129 -4.89 -2.79 11.40
C ASP A 129 -4.22 -4.15 11.60
N GLU A 130 -4.53 -5.13 10.75
CA GLU A 130 -3.85 -6.44 10.74
C GLU A 130 -2.36 -6.29 10.36
N MET A 131 -2.03 -5.47 9.36
CA MET A 131 -0.66 -5.17 8.98
C MET A 131 0.13 -4.53 10.13
N SER A 132 -0.46 -3.59 10.88
CA SER A 132 0.18 -2.99 12.05
C SER A 132 0.53 -4.02 13.13
N LYS A 133 -0.32 -5.04 13.34
CA LYS A 133 -0.02 -6.14 14.28
C LYS A 133 1.15 -6.99 13.79
N ILE A 134 1.20 -7.32 12.49
CA ILE A 134 2.30 -8.08 11.89
C ILE A 134 3.62 -7.33 12.03
N LEU A 135 3.62 -6.02 11.78
CA LEU A 135 4.82 -5.19 11.96
C LEU A 135 5.33 -5.23 13.41
N GLY A 136 4.43 -5.18 14.40
CA GLY A 136 4.78 -5.34 15.81
C GLY A 136 5.40 -6.71 16.12
N ILE A 137 4.86 -7.79 15.56
CA ILE A 137 5.43 -9.15 15.71
C ILE A 137 6.83 -9.21 15.09
N ASN A 138 7.00 -8.66 13.88
CA ASN A 138 8.28 -8.67 13.18
C ASN A 138 9.36 -7.90 13.96
N ALA A 139 9.03 -6.74 14.54
CA ALA A 139 9.95 -6.00 15.40
C ALA A 139 10.44 -6.86 16.59
N ASN A 140 9.52 -7.53 17.29
CA ASN A 140 9.87 -8.43 18.38
C ASN A 140 10.75 -9.61 17.94
N LEU A 141 10.48 -10.18 16.76
CA LEU A 141 11.28 -11.27 16.21
C LEU A 141 12.71 -10.82 15.89
N VAL A 142 12.89 -9.62 15.35
CA VAL A 142 14.22 -9.03 15.10
C VAL A 142 15.00 -8.92 16.41
N GLU A 143 14.41 -8.38 17.48
CA GLU A 143 15.07 -8.29 18.79
C GLU A 143 15.44 -9.66 19.39
N ILE A 144 14.60 -10.68 19.15
CA ILE A 144 14.91 -12.06 19.59
C ILE A 144 16.09 -12.62 18.79
N LEU A 145 16.10 -12.43 17.47
CA LEU A 145 17.17 -12.90 16.60
C LEU A 145 18.50 -12.24 16.96
N GLU A 146 18.53 -10.93 17.19
CA GLU A 146 19.73 -10.22 17.64
C GLU A 146 20.29 -10.81 18.95
N ARG A 147 19.42 -11.12 19.92
CA ARG A 147 19.81 -11.78 21.17
C ARG A 147 20.32 -13.21 20.98
N VAL A 148 19.79 -13.95 20.01
CA VAL A 148 20.28 -15.30 19.67
C VAL A 148 21.65 -15.22 19.02
N VAL A 149 21.83 -14.32 18.05
CA VAL A 149 23.10 -14.09 17.35
C VAL A 149 24.19 -13.76 18.36
N LYS A 150 23.97 -12.77 19.22
CA LYS A 150 24.95 -12.37 20.26
C LYS A 150 25.35 -13.52 21.17
N ARG A 151 24.37 -14.32 21.66
CA ARG A 151 24.66 -15.50 22.48
C ARG A 151 25.50 -16.55 21.75
N ASN A 152 25.30 -16.71 20.44
CA ASN A 152 26.07 -17.64 19.64
C ASN A 152 27.50 -17.13 19.39
N GLU A 153 27.68 -15.84 19.14
CA GLU A 153 29.00 -15.21 19.04
C GLU A 153 29.81 -15.39 20.33
N ASP A 154 29.18 -15.20 21.50
CA ASP A 154 29.82 -15.43 22.80
C ASP A 154 30.25 -16.89 22.99
N LYS A 155 29.37 -17.85 22.61
CA LYS A 155 29.67 -19.28 22.68
C LYS A 155 30.81 -19.66 21.73
N MET A 156 30.79 -19.15 20.50
CA MET A 156 31.85 -19.37 19.53
C MET A 156 33.19 -18.85 20.04
N SER A 157 33.21 -17.65 20.63
CA SER A 157 34.42 -17.07 21.22
C SER A 157 34.98 -17.94 22.36
N LYS A 158 34.11 -18.46 23.24
CA LYS A 158 34.51 -19.41 24.29
C LYS A 158 35.08 -20.70 23.70
N MET A 159 34.45 -21.24 22.66
CA MET A 159 34.92 -22.46 22.00
C MET A 159 36.28 -22.26 21.33
N TYR A 160 36.53 -21.12 20.68
CA TYR A 160 37.85 -20.79 20.14
C TYR A 160 38.92 -20.75 21.23
N ASN A 161 38.64 -20.15 22.38
CA ASN A 161 39.56 -20.12 23.52
C ASN A 161 39.86 -21.52 24.07
N ILE A 162 38.83 -22.37 24.21
CA ILE A 162 38.99 -23.77 24.64
C ILE A 162 39.86 -24.53 23.64
N ASN A 163 39.58 -24.41 22.33
CA ASN A 163 40.37 -25.06 21.29
C ASN A 163 41.84 -24.61 21.33
N ALA A 164 42.10 -23.31 21.48
CA ALA A 164 43.46 -22.79 21.61
C ALA A 164 44.20 -23.39 22.83
N ASN A 165 43.51 -23.56 23.96
CA ASN A 165 44.09 -24.20 25.15
C ASN A 165 44.35 -25.70 24.93
N LEU A 166 43.41 -26.42 24.32
CA LEU A 166 43.58 -27.84 24.00
C LEU A 166 44.77 -28.09 23.06
N VAL A 167 44.98 -27.22 22.07
CA VAL A 167 46.15 -27.28 21.18
C VAL A 167 47.46 -27.16 21.99
N LYS A 168 47.53 -26.21 22.94
CA LYS A 168 48.70 -26.06 23.82
C LYS A 168 48.94 -27.29 24.70
N GLU A 169 47.90 -27.88 25.27
CA GLU A 169 48.04 -29.10 26.07
C GLU A 169 48.47 -30.30 25.21
N LEU A 170 47.94 -30.43 23.99
CA LEU A 170 48.38 -31.46 23.04
C LEU A 170 49.87 -31.34 22.70
N GLU A 171 50.39 -30.12 22.54
CA GLU A 171 51.83 -29.90 22.33
C GLU A 171 52.66 -30.30 23.55
N ARG A 172 52.18 -30.04 24.77
CA ARG A 172 52.84 -30.48 26.01
C ARG A 172 52.88 -32.00 26.11
N VAL A 173 51.76 -32.68 25.85
CA VAL A 173 51.69 -34.14 25.85
C VAL A 173 52.61 -34.75 24.79
N LYS A 174 52.70 -34.15 23.60
CA LYS A 174 53.67 -34.60 22.58
C LYS A 174 55.11 -34.53 23.07
N LYS A 175 55.49 -33.45 23.78
CA LYS A 175 56.83 -33.30 24.36
C LYS A 175 57.10 -34.36 25.43
N THR A 176 56.19 -34.57 26.38
CA THR A 176 56.36 -35.59 27.42
C THR A 176 56.43 -37.00 26.83
N ASN A 177 55.64 -37.29 25.80
CA ASN A 177 55.70 -38.59 25.11
C ASN A 177 57.05 -38.81 24.39
N HIS A 178 57.64 -37.75 23.83
CA HIS A 178 58.98 -37.80 23.24
C HIS A 178 60.06 -38.07 24.30
N GLU A 179 59.98 -37.42 25.46
CA GLU A 179 60.88 -37.69 26.59
C GLU A 179 60.74 -39.12 27.12
N MET A 180 59.51 -39.61 27.25
CA MET A 180 59.22 -40.98 27.66
C MET A 180 59.81 -42.00 26.67
N SER A 181 59.75 -41.73 25.37
CA SER A 181 60.37 -42.56 24.34
C SER A 181 61.90 -42.66 24.51
N LYS A 182 62.57 -41.56 24.90
CA LYS A 182 64.02 -41.58 25.22
C LYS A 182 64.31 -42.46 26.44
N ILE A 183 63.49 -42.35 27.48
CA ILE A 183 63.61 -43.18 28.70
C ILE A 183 63.45 -44.65 28.35
N PHE A 184 62.45 -45.02 27.54
CA PHE A 184 62.29 -46.40 27.06
C PHE A 184 63.53 -46.92 26.32
N GLY A 185 64.14 -46.09 25.47
CA GLY A 185 65.39 -46.44 24.79
C GLY A 185 66.56 -46.66 25.76
N ILE A 186 66.70 -45.82 26.79
CA ILE A 186 67.71 -45.99 27.85
C ILE A 186 67.46 -47.29 28.62
N ASN A 187 66.22 -47.54 29.05
CA ASN A 187 65.85 -48.73 29.79
C ASN A 187 66.13 -50.01 28.99
N ALA A 188 65.79 -50.03 27.70
CA ALA A 188 66.09 -51.17 26.83
C ALA A 188 67.61 -51.45 26.75
N ASN A 189 68.43 -50.40 26.70
CA ASN A 189 69.89 -50.54 26.71
C ASN A 189 70.44 -51.03 28.07
N LEU A 190 69.85 -50.58 29.18
CA LEU A 190 70.21 -51.03 30.52
C LEU A 190 69.86 -52.51 30.73
N VAL A 191 68.67 -52.94 30.30
CA VAL A 191 68.27 -54.37 30.33
C VAL A 191 69.29 -55.24 29.58
N LYS A 192 69.65 -54.87 28.34
CA LYS A 192 70.70 -55.59 27.58
C LYS A 192 72.08 -55.58 28.24
N LYS A 193 72.40 -54.58 29.06
CA LYS A 193 73.65 -54.57 29.85
C LYS A 193 73.54 -55.51 31.04
N LEU A 194 72.41 -55.51 31.75
CA LEU A 194 72.14 -56.41 32.86
C LEU A 194 72.18 -57.87 32.41
N GLU A 195 71.51 -58.23 31.32
CA GLU A 195 71.54 -59.59 30.74
C GLU A 195 72.97 -60.06 30.43
N ARG A 196 73.83 -59.16 29.93
CA ARG A 196 75.25 -59.46 29.67
C ARG A 196 76.05 -59.66 30.96
N VAL A 197 75.76 -58.88 32.00
CA VAL A 197 76.41 -59.03 33.32
C VAL A 197 75.96 -60.33 33.98
N GLU A 198 74.67 -60.65 33.95
CA GLU A 198 74.11 -61.91 34.44
C GLU A 198 74.78 -63.10 33.75
N LYS A 199 74.80 -63.13 32.42
CA LYS A 199 75.49 -64.18 31.66
C LYS A 199 76.99 -64.27 32.00
N GLY A 200 77.68 -63.13 32.10
CA GLY A 200 79.08 -63.11 32.50
C GLY A 200 79.33 -63.62 33.92
N ASN A 201 78.39 -63.42 34.84
CA ASN A 201 78.43 -63.96 36.19
C ASN A 201 78.14 -65.47 36.20
N GLU A 202 77.18 -65.93 35.41
CA GLU A 202 76.90 -67.36 35.20
C GLU A 202 78.14 -68.09 34.65
N ASP A 203 78.79 -67.54 33.62
CA ASP A 203 80.02 -68.08 33.03
C ASP A 203 81.16 -68.17 34.05
N LYS A 204 81.38 -67.11 34.85
CA LYS A 204 82.38 -67.10 35.94
C LYS A 204 82.07 -68.13 37.01
N MET A 205 80.81 -68.27 37.41
CA MET A 205 80.37 -69.25 38.40
C MET A 205 80.60 -70.68 37.90
N LEU A 206 80.35 -70.94 36.62
CA LEU A 206 80.65 -72.22 35.97
C LEU A 206 82.16 -72.52 36.01
N MET A 207 83.00 -71.51 35.73
CA MET A 207 84.46 -71.63 35.80
C MET A 207 84.95 -71.92 37.23
N ILE A 208 84.40 -71.23 38.24
CA ILE A 208 84.72 -71.48 39.65
C ILE A 208 84.32 -72.90 40.04
N LYS A 209 83.13 -73.35 39.64
CA LYS A 209 82.66 -74.71 39.92
C LYS A 209 83.58 -75.77 39.32
N SER A 210 83.99 -75.59 38.05
CA SER A 210 84.96 -76.49 37.40
C SER A 210 86.33 -76.49 38.09
N LYS A 211 86.83 -75.31 38.52
CA LYS A 211 88.07 -75.21 39.30
C LYS A 211 87.95 -75.91 40.66
N LEU A 212 86.82 -75.79 41.34
CA LEU A 212 86.54 -76.50 42.59
C LEU A 212 86.56 -78.02 42.37
N GLU A 213 85.90 -78.53 41.33
CA GLU A 213 85.90 -79.96 40.98
C GLU A 213 87.32 -80.49 40.71
N LEU A 214 88.16 -79.72 40.00
CA LEU A 214 89.58 -80.05 39.79
C LEU A 214 90.36 -80.11 41.11
N LEU A 215 90.16 -79.12 41.98
CA LEU A 215 90.84 -79.03 43.28
C LEU A 215 90.41 -80.17 44.22
N GLU A 216 89.12 -80.53 44.21
CA GLU A 216 88.59 -81.70 44.92
C GLU A 216 89.22 -83.00 44.39
N ALA A 217 89.36 -83.15 43.09
CA ALA A 217 90.04 -84.30 42.47
C ALA A 217 91.53 -84.36 42.84
N GLU A 218 92.24 -83.23 42.89
CA GLU A 218 93.63 -83.14 43.35
C GLU A 218 93.75 -83.49 44.84
N MET A 219 92.86 -82.98 45.69
CA MET A 219 92.82 -83.35 47.11
C MET A 219 92.53 -84.83 47.30
N ALA A 220 91.65 -85.43 46.49
CA ALA A 220 91.39 -86.87 46.52
C ALA A 220 92.65 -87.68 46.14
N LYS A 221 93.37 -87.28 45.09
CA LYS A 221 94.67 -87.88 44.73
C LYS A 221 95.69 -87.76 45.86
N PHE A 222 95.77 -86.60 46.51
CA PHE A 222 96.65 -86.38 47.65
C PHE A 222 96.28 -87.28 48.85
N ARG A 223 94.98 -87.45 49.14
CA ARG A 223 94.51 -88.38 50.18
C ARG A 223 94.89 -89.84 49.87
N ILE A 224 94.73 -90.27 48.63
CA ILE A 224 95.15 -91.61 48.18
C ILE A 224 96.67 -91.78 48.33
N SER A 225 97.46 -90.80 47.88
CA SER A 225 98.92 -90.82 48.02
C SER A 225 99.36 -90.88 49.48
N LYS A 226 98.69 -90.11 50.36
CA LYS A 226 98.99 -90.10 51.79
C LYS A 226 98.58 -91.41 52.48
N SER A 227 97.44 -92.00 52.09
CA SER A 227 97.04 -93.31 52.58
C SER A 227 98.01 -94.40 52.14
N ASN A 228 98.51 -94.35 50.90
CA ASN A 228 99.53 -95.27 50.40
C ASN A 228 100.85 -95.12 51.18
N SER A 229 101.26 -93.89 51.48
CA SER A 229 102.44 -93.62 52.33
C SER A 229 102.31 -94.20 53.73
N LEU A 230 101.14 -94.04 54.37
CA LEU A 230 100.88 -94.60 55.70
C LEU A 230 100.81 -96.14 55.68
N HIS A 231 100.35 -96.73 54.58
CA HIS A 231 100.36 -98.19 54.42
C HIS A 231 101.77 -98.76 54.26
N ILE A 232 102.65 -98.03 53.55
CA ILE A 232 104.08 -98.37 53.45
C ILE A 232 104.74 -98.27 54.84
N GLU A 233 104.49 -97.20 55.60
CA GLU A 233 104.99 -97.03 56.98
C GLU A 233 104.50 -98.13 57.94
N SER A 234 103.23 -98.55 57.79
CA SER A 234 102.67 -99.66 58.57
C SER A 234 103.30 -101.01 58.20
N ALA A 235 103.65 -101.21 56.92
CA ALA A 235 104.31 -102.42 56.44
C ALA A 235 105.78 -102.50 56.93
N THR A 236 106.51 -101.39 56.96
CA THR A 236 107.87 -101.34 57.54
C THR A 236 107.87 -101.55 59.06
N LEU A 237 106.89 -101.00 59.79
CA LEU A 237 106.78 -101.25 61.24
C LEU A 237 106.48 -102.72 61.57
N LYS A 238 105.75 -103.46 60.72
CA LYS A 238 105.56 -104.92 60.88
C LYS A 238 106.83 -105.73 60.61
N GLN A 239 107.71 -105.28 59.72
CA GLN A 239 108.99 -105.94 59.45
C GLN A 239 110.04 -105.69 60.56
N VAL A 240 110.01 -104.53 61.22
CA VAL A 240 110.94 -104.26 62.34
C VAL A 240 110.56 -105.04 63.60
N ASN A 241 109.25 -105.25 63.86
CA ASN A 241 108.80 -106.01 65.03
C ASN A 241 109.03 -107.53 64.94
N THR A 242 109.48 -108.07 63.80
CA THR A 242 109.82 -109.49 63.65
C THR A 242 111.33 -109.77 63.80
N HIS A 243 112.16 -108.76 64.07
CA HIS A 243 113.63 -108.89 64.16
C HIS A 243 114.25 -108.46 65.50
N LEU A 244 113.46 -108.36 66.58
CA LEU A 244 113.95 -108.03 67.93
C LEU A 244 113.51 -109.02 69.03
N GLU A 245 113.09 -110.23 68.67
CA GLU A 245 113.01 -111.37 69.60
C GLU A 245 114.26 -112.24 69.43
N ILE A 246 115.25 -112.01 70.30
CA ILE A 246 116.36 -112.85 70.84
C ILE A 246 117.41 -111.89 71.41
#